data_AF-T1B2K9-F1
#
_entry.id   AF-T1B2K9-F1
#
_cell.length_a   1.000
_cell.length_b   1.000
_cell.length_c   1.000
_cell.angle_alpha   90.00
_cell.angle_beta   90.00
_cell.angle_gamma   90.00
#
_symmetry.space_group_name_H-M   'P 1'
#
loop_
_entity.id
_entity.type
_entity.pdbx_description
1 polymer ?
#
loop_
_entity_poly.entity_id
_entity_poly.type
_entity_poly.pdbx_seq_one_letter_code
_entity_poly.pdbx_strand_id
1 'polypeptide(L)'
;LPLGLGTTAFASYFIGAVIYPDMLERFVVLPDQFHREKPYIEKNIQWTRMSYGLDRVAIEHISELKTPTQQDFEKNAPTINNIRLWDHRPLLTTVRQLQQIRTYYQFPLLAPDRYMVNGQLRQVLLAPRELSYANLPSPNWINLHLAYTHGHGLIMAPVNRV
;
A
#
# COMPACT_ATOMS: atom_id res chain seq x y z
N LEU A 1 -9.55 -45.35 -32.03
CA LEU A 1 -10.81 -45.00 -31.33
C LEU A 1 -10.62 -44.08 -30.13
N PRO A 2 -9.75 -44.33 -29.12
CA PRO A 2 -9.63 -43.46 -27.94
C PRO A 2 -9.02 -42.07 -28.25
N LEU A 3 -8.07 -41.99 -29.18
CA LEU A 3 -7.45 -40.73 -29.60
C LEU A 3 -8.44 -39.76 -30.26
N GLY A 4 -9.40 -40.28 -31.04
CA GLY A 4 -10.39 -39.44 -31.74
C GLY A 4 -11.46 -38.85 -30.82
N LEU A 5 -11.81 -39.55 -29.74
CA LEU A 5 -12.72 -39.02 -28.70
C LEU A 5 -12.04 -37.95 -27.85
N GLY A 6 -10.74 -38.11 -27.56
CA GLY A 6 -9.96 -37.12 -26.83
C GLY A 6 -9.81 -35.82 -27.61
N THR A 7 -9.53 -35.90 -28.92
CA THR A 7 -9.38 -34.70 -29.77
C THR A 7 -10.70 -33.97 -29.97
N THR A 8 -11.81 -34.68 -30.16
CA THR A 8 -13.12 -34.03 -30.27
C THR A 8 -13.56 -33.40 -28.95
N ALA A 9 -13.38 -34.08 -27.82
CA ALA A 9 -13.66 -33.51 -26.51
C ALA A 9 -12.82 -32.27 -26.21
N PHE A 10 -11.52 -32.31 -26.54
CA PHE A 10 -10.63 -31.16 -26.42
C PHE A 10 -11.06 -30.01 -27.32
N ALA A 11 -11.39 -30.28 -28.58
CA ALA A 11 -11.86 -29.26 -29.52
C ALA A 11 -13.17 -28.62 -29.04
N SER A 12 -14.13 -29.43 -28.57
CA SER A 12 -15.39 -28.94 -28.01
C SER A 12 -15.17 -28.07 -26.76
N TYR A 13 -14.29 -28.50 -25.85
CA TYR A 13 -13.93 -27.70 -24.68
C TYR A 13 -13.25 -26.39 -25.09
N PHE A 14 -12.29 -26.42 -26.00
CA PHE A 14 -11.56 -25.24 -26.45
C PHE A 14 -12.50 -24.22 -27.11
N ILE A 15 -13.41 -24.67 -27.96
CA ILE A 15 -14.41 -23.80 -28.59
C ILE A 15 -15.36 -23.22 -27.55
N GLY A 16 -15.88 -24.04 -26.63
CA GLY A 16 -16.85 -23.60 -25.63
C GLY A 16 -16.28 -22.72 -24.52
N ALA A 17 -15.04 -22.97 -24.10
CA ALA A 17 -14.41 -22.27 -22.98
C ALA A 17 -13.54 -21.08 -23.39
N VAL A 18 -13.03 -21.05 -24.62
CA VAL A 18 -12.11 -19.98 -25.08
C VAL A 18 -12.74 -19.14 -26.18
N ILE A 19 -13.20 -19.76 -27.26
CA ILE A 19 -13.67 -19.02 -28.45
C ILE A 19 -15.04 -18.38 -28.20
N TYR A 20 -15.97 -19.14 -27.62
CA TYR A 20 -17.34 -18.66 -27.40
C TYR A 20 -17.40 -17.44 -26.45
N PRO A 21 -16.71 -17.43 -25.29
CA PRO A 21 -16.71 -16.25 -24.41
C PRO A 21 -16.10 -15.01 -25.06
N ASP A 22 -14.96 -15.12 -25.77
CA ASP A 22 -14.30 -13.98 -26.44
C ASP A 22 -15.22 -13.37 -27.52
N MET A 23 -15.93 -14.19 -28.29
CA MET A 23 -16.91 -13.69 -29.26
C MET A 23 -18.09 -13.00 -28.58
N LEU A 24 -18.65 -13.60 -27.52
CA LEU A 24 -19.75 -13.01 -26.76
C LEU A 24 -19.34 -11.66 -26.17
N GLU A 25 -18.15 -11.58 -25.60
CA GLU A 25 -17.58 -10.35 -25.06
C GLU A 25 -17.49 -9.27 -26.14
N ARG A 26 -16.84 -9.57 -27.27
CA ARG A 26 -16.61 -8.59 -28.34
C ARG A 26 -17.88 -8.06 -28.99
N PHE A 27 -18.87 -8.92 -29.22
CA PHE A 27 -20.04 -8.56 -30.02
C PHE A 27 -21.28 -8.22 -29.20
N VAL A 28 -21.36 -8.66 -27.94
CA VAL A 28 -22.55 -8.46 -27.10
C VAL A 28 -22.24 -7.61 -25.87
N VAL A 29 -21.11 -7.84 -25.20
CA VAL A 29 -20.77 -7.13 -23.96
C VAL A 29 -20.12 -5.78 -24.26
N LEU A 30 -19.00 -5.73 -24.99
CA LEU A 30 -18.26 -4.49 -25.26
C LEU A 30 -19.12 -3.35 -25.84
N PRO A 31 -20.10 -3.59 -26.75
CA PRO A 31 -20.94 -2.52 -27.27
C PRO A 31 -21.82 -1.84 -26.21
N ASP A 32 -22.20 -2.55 -25.15
CA ASP A 32 -23.04 -2.04 -24.06
C ASP A 32 -22.62 -2.65 -22.71
N GLN A 33 -21.35 -2.50 -22.37
CA GLN A 33 -20.75 -3.20 -21.24
C GLN A 33 -21.41 -2.81 -19.92
N PHE A 34 -21.75 -1.53 -19.76
CA PHE A 34 -22.36 -1.03 -18.54
C PHE A 34 -23.67 -1.76 -18.21
N HIS A 35 -24.62 -1.84 -19.14
CA HIS A 35 -25.89 -2.53 -18.86
C HIS A 35 -25.72 -4.05 -18.76
N ARG A 36 -24.84 -4.64 -19.58
CA ARG A 36 -24.62 -6.09 -19.62
C ARG A 36 -23.89 -6.62 -18.38
N GLU A 37 -22.94 -5.87 -17.83
CA GLU A 37 -22.15 -6.28 -16.66
C GLU A 37 -22.72 -5.80 -15.32
N LYS A 38 -23.52 -4.73 -15.31
CA LYS A 38 -24.14 -4.18 -14.10
C LYS A 38 -24.72 -5.23 -13.13
N PRO A 39 -25.56 -6.20 -13.54
CA PRO A 39 -26.11 -7.17 -12.58
C PRO A 39 -25.03 -8.07 -11.94
N TYR A 40 -23.95 -8.38 -12.68
CA TYR A 40 -22.84 -9.16 -12.16
C TYR A 40 -21.98 -8.33 -11.19
N ILE A 41 -21.76 -7.05 -11.51
CA ILE A 41 -21.05 -6.10 -10.63
C ILE A 41 -21.82 -5.86 -9.34
N GLU A 42 -23.13 -5.62 -9.41
CA GLU A 42 -24.00 -5.45 -8.22
C GLU A 42 -23.96 -6.69 -7.32
N LYS A 43 -24.05 -7.88 -7.93
CA LYS A 43 -23.92 -9.14 -7.22
C LYS A 43 -22.53 -9.26 -6.57
N ASN A 44 -21.46 -8.96 -7.28
CA ASN A 44 -20.09 -9.00 -6.73
C ASN A 44 -19.94 -8.03 -5.53
N ILE A 45 -20.45 -6.80 -5.64
CA ILE A 45 -20.44 -5.83 -4.55
C ILE A 45 -21.23 -6.37 -3.35
N GLN A 46 -22.41 -6.95 -3.57
CA GLN A 46 -23.23 -7.53 -2.50
C GLN A 46 -22.50 -8.67 -1.78
N TRP A 47 -21.94 -9.64 -2.53
CA TRP A 47 -21.20 -10.75 -1.95
C TRP A 47 -19.95 -10.30 -1.21
N THR A 48 -19.22 -9.34 -1.76
CA THR A 48 -18.05 -8.76 -1.11
C THR A 48 -18.45 -8.08 0.19
N ARG A 49 -19.51 -7.26 0.18
CA ARG A 49 -20.03 -6.62 1.39
C ARG A 49 -20.43 -7.64 2.44
N MET A 50 -21.15 -8.70 2.06
CA MET A 50 -21.55 -9.77 2.97
C MET A 50 -20.35 -10.54 3.52
N SER A 51 -19.34 -10.85 2.69
CA SER A 51 -18.13 -11.56 3.11
C SER A 51 -17.32 -10.77 4.13
N TYR A 52 -17.29 -9.44 4.01
CA TYR A 52 -16.64 -8.54 4.97
C TYR A 52 -17.58 -8.08 6.10
N GLY A 53 -18.83 -8.55 6.15
CA GLY A 53 -19.83 -8.13 7.15
C GLY A 53 -20.28 -6.66 7.05
N LEU A 54 -20.03 -6.01 5.92
CA LEU A 54 -20.39 -4.61 5.64
C LEU A 54 -21.89 -4.41 5.36
N ASP A 55 -22.66 -5.50 5.33
CA ASP A 55 -24.12 -5.49 5.33
C ASP A 55 -24.71 -5.17 6.72
N ARG A 56 -23.91 -5.30 7.79
CA ARG A 56 -24.35 -5.18 9.19
C ARG A 56 -23.79 -3.96 9.92
N VAL A 57 -23.11 -3.08 9.20
CA VAL A 57 -22.48 -1.88 9.78
C VAL A 57 -23.50 -0.76 9.92
N ALA A 58 -23.45 -0.07 11.05
CA ALA A 58 -24.17 1.19 11.23
C ALA A 58 -23.41 2.29 10.48
N ILE A 59 -24.09 2.95 9.54
CA ILE A 59 -23.53 4.11 8.84
C ILE A 59 -23.94 5.35 9.63
N GLU A 60 -22.97 6.01 10.24
CA GLU A 60 -23.19 7.30 10.90
C GLU A 60 -22.71 8.43 9.97
N HIS A 61 -23.64 9.31 9.62
CA HIS A 61 -23.30 10.52 8.87
C HIS A 61 -22.88 11.62 9.85
N ILE A 62 -21.64 12.08 9.73
CA ILE A 62 -21.15 13.24 10.48
C ILE A 62 -21.63 14.49 9.73
N SER A 63 -22.83 14.95 10.07
CA SER A 63 -23.53 16.02 9.33
C SER A 63 -22.96 17.42 9.58
N GLU A 64 -22.25 17.64 10.69
CA GLU A 64 -21.74 18.96 11.07
C GLU A 64 -20.36 18.86 11.75
N LEU A 65 -19.33 19.34 11.07
CA LEU A 65 -18.02 19.57 11.68
C LEU A 65 -18.09 20.85 12.51
N LYS A 66 -18.29 20.72 13.83
CA LYS A 66 -18.21 21.86 14.74
C LYS A 66 -16.77 22.37 14.82
N THR A 67 -16.59 23.69 14.82
CA THR A 67 -15.29 24.29 15.10
C THR A 67 -14.86 23.91 16.52
N PRO A 68 -13.69 23.29 16.72
CA PRO A 68 -13.24 22.84 18.04
C PRO A 68 -13.00 24.03 18.98
N THR A 69 -13.40 23.86 20.23
CA THR A 69 -13.17 24.84 21.32
C THR A 69 -11.83 24.55 22.00
N GLN A 70 -11.24 25.51 22.73
CA GLN A 70 -10.01 25.30 23.49
C GLN A 70 -10.07 24.07 24.42
N GLN A 71 -11.22 23.85 25.07
CA GLN A 71 -11.42 22.68 25.94
C GLN A 71 -11.34 21.35 25.16
N ASP A 72 -11.69 21.33 23.87
CA ASP A 72 -11.58 20.14 23.03
C ASP A 72 -10.12 19.81 22.71
N PHE A 73 -9.26 20.83 22.55
CA PHE A 73 -7.82 20.63 22.36
C PHE A 73 -7.15 20.07 23.62
N GLU A 74 -7.54 20.54 24.80
CA GLU A 74 -7.04 20.03 26.08
C GLU A 74 -7.45 18.57 26.30
N LYS A 75 -8.72 18.23 26.03
CA LYS A 75 -9.23 16.85 26.13
C LYS A 75 -8.58 15.90 25.11
N ASN A 76 -8.22 16.41 23.93
CA ASN A 76 -7.64 15.62 22.83
C ASN A 76 -6.14 15.83 22.65
N ALA A 77 -5.42 16.28 23.70
CA ALA A 77 -3.99 16.53 23.63
C ALA A 77 -3.18 15.35 23.06
N PRO A 78 -3.45 14.06 23.38
CA PRO A 78 -2.77 12.93 22.75
C PRO A 78 -3.00 12.84 21.23
N THR A 79 -4.19 13.16 20.75
CA THR A 79 -4.51 13.16 19.32
C THR A 79 -3.75 14.28 18.61
N ILE A 80 -3.84 15.51 19.12
CA ILE A 80 -3.16 16.68 18.55
C ILE A 80 -1.64 16.48 18.47
N ASN A 81 -1.07 15.89 19.53
CA ASN A 81 0.36 15.58 19.62
C ASN A 81 0.84 14.53 18.61
N ASN A 82 -0.07 13.88 17.89
CA ASN A 82 0.19 12.79 16.95
C ASN A 82 -0.44 13.05 15.56
N ILE A 83 -1.03 14.23 15.34
CA ILE A 83 -1.51 14.61 14.01
C ILE A 83 -0.31 14.72 13.09
N ARG A 84 -0.35 13.95 11.99
CA ARG A 84 0.70 13.99 10.98
C ARG A 84 0.52 15.22 10.12
N LEU A 85 1.46 16.15 10.24
CA LEU A 85 1.55 17.34 9.39
C LEU A 85 2.39 17.08 8.14
N TRP A 86 3.34 16.13 8.23
CA TRP A 86 4.25 15.79 7.14
C TRP A 86 3.70 14.74 6.18
N ASP A 87 3.83 14.98 4.87
CA ASP A 87 3.73 13.91 3.87
C ASP A 87 5.05 13.13 3.80
N HIS A 88 4.96 11.80 3.70
CA HIS A 88 6.10 10.90 3.67
C HIS A 88 6.94 11.00 2.39
N ARG A 89 6.31 11.29 1.24
CA ARG A 89 7.02 11.32 -0.06
C ARG A 89 8.05 12.45 -0.15
N PRO A 90 7.72 13.72 0.13
CA PRO A 90 8.70 14.79 0.09
C PRO A 90 9.75 14.64 1.20
N LEU A 91 9.34 14.18 2.39
CA LEU A 91 10.26 14.04 3.52
C LEU A 91 11.33 12.97 3.27
N LEU A 92 11.01 11.89 2.56
CA LEU A 92 11.99 10.88 2.16
C LEU A 92 13.10 11.46 1.26
N THR A 93 12.75 12.38 0.35
CA THR A 93 13.72 13.09 -0.47
C THR A 93 14.66 13.94 0.38
N THR A 94 14.12 14.70 1.33
CA THR A 94 14.91 15.51 2.26
C THR A 94 15.82 14.65 3.14
N VAL A 95 15.30 13.52 3.64
CA VAL A 95 16.09 12.53 4.39
C VAL A 95 17.27 12.04 3.57
N ARG A 96 17.05 11.66 2.30
CA ARG A 96 18.14 11.24 1.41
C ARG A 96 19.15 12.38 1.20
N GLN A 97 18.70 13.61 0.96
CA GLN A 97 19.61 14.74 0.75
C GLN A 97 20.47 15.05 1.98
N LEU A 98 19.87 15.07 3.18
CA LEU A 98 20.55 15.50 4.40
C LEU A 98 21.34 14.38 5.09
N GLN A 99 20.85 13.14 5.02
CA GLN A 99 21.34 12.04 5.86
C GLN A 99 22.02 10.92 5.08
N GLN A 100 22.06 10.99 3.75
CA GLN A 100 22.74 9.97 2.96
C GLN A 100 24.26 10.01 3.17
N ILE A 101 24.91 11.18 3.28
CA ILE A 101 26.34 11.43 3.67
C ILE A 101 27.43 10.66 2.86
N ARG A 102 27.10 9.49 2.29
CA ARG A 102 27.91 8.53 1.53
C ARG A 102 27.02 7.91 0.45
N THR A 103 27.59 7.61 -0.71
CA THR A 103 26.86 7.09 -1.88
C THR A 103 26.23 5.73 -1.65
N TYR A 104 26.85 4.91 -0.81
CA TYR A 104 26.40 3.56 -0.50
C TYR A 104 25.31 3.49 0.56
N TYR A 105 24.95 4.60 1.23
CA TYR A 105 23.78 4.61 2.09
C TYR A 105 22.52 4.88 1.28
N GLN A 106 21.43 4.19 1.64
CA GLN A 106 20.12 4.41 1.04
C GLN A 106 19.03 4.38 2.11
N PHE A 107 17.93 5.06 1.82
CA PHE A 107 16.72 5.05 2.63
C PHE A 107 15.58 4.56 1.73
N PRO A 108 15.19 3.28 1.80
CA PRO A 108 14.20 2.71 0.89
C PRO A 108 12.80 3.26 1.15
N LEU A 109 12.46 3.46 2.43
CA LEU A 109 11.13 3.82 2.90
C LEU A 109 11.22 4.81 4.07
N LEU A 110 10.19 5.65 4.18
CA LEU A 110 9.87 6.42 5.36
C LEU A 110 8.45 6.05 5.80
N ALA A 111 8.32 5.42 6.97
CA ALA A 111 7.04 4.89 7.46
C ALA A 111 6.66 5.52 8.82
N PRO A 112 5.36 5.81 9.05
CA PRO A 112 4.90 6.24 10.36
C PRO A 112 4.78 5.04 11.31
N ASP A 113 5.20 5.23 12.55
CA ASP A 113 5.06 4.24 13.61
C ASP A 113 4.95 4.95 14.98
N ARG A 114 4.57 4.24 16.05
CA ARG A 114 4.30 4.83 17.37
C ARG A 114 5.23 4.26 18.43
N TYR A 115 5.94 5.14 19.13
CA TYR A 115 6.89 4.79 20.18
C TYR A 115 6.66 5.61 21.44
N MET A 116 7.09 5.06 22.58
CA MET A 116 7.14 5.80 23.85
C MET A 116 8.38 6.71 23.83
N VAL A 117 8.15 8.02 23.69
CA VAL A 117 9.21 9.04 23.72
C VAL A 117 8.97 9.89 24.97
N ASN A 118 9.93 9.87 25.90
CA ASN A 118 9.84 10.60 27.18
C ASN A 118 8.55 10.28 27.98
N GLY A 119 8.15 9.01 28.01
CA GLY A 119 6.94 8.57 28.73
C GLY A 119 5.62 8.89 28.04
N GLN A 120 5.63 9.46 26.83
CA GLN A 120 4.43 9.76 26.06
C GLN A 120 4.43 8.97 24.74
N LEU A 121 3.27 8.43 24.36
CA LEU A 121 3.10 7.78 23.06
C LEU A 121 3.16 8.84 21.96
N ARG A 122 4.17 8.75 21.10
CA ARG A 122 4.42 9.66 19.99
C ARG A 122 4.48 8.91 18.67
N GLN A 123 3.80 9.43 17.67
CA GLN A 123 3.89 9.00 16.30
C GLN A 123 5.11 9.68 15.68
N VAL A 124 5.95 8.86 15.06
CA VAL A 124 7.22 9.27 14.46
C VAL A 124 7.30 8.70 13.06
N LEU A 125 8.03 9.37 12.18
CA LEU A 125 8.44 8.83 10.90
C LEU A 125 9.82 8.19 11.07
N LEU A 126 9.91 6.95 10.62
CA LEU A 126 11.11 6.14 10.68
C LEU A 126 11.63 5.85 9.28
N ALA A 127 12.93 6.02 9.09
CA ALA A 127 13.63 5.57 7.90
C ALA A 127 14.88 4.77 8.32
N PRO A 128 14.95 3.46 8.02
CA PRO A 128 16.15 2.68 8.25
C PRO A 128 17.25 3.14 7.29
N ARG A 129 18.47 3.28 7.80
CA ARG A 129 19.65 3.52 6.97
C ARG A 129 20.19 2.18 6.52
N GLU A 130 20.03 1.89 5.24
CA GLU A 130 20.49 0.65 4.62
C GLU A 130 21.72 0.87 3.74
N LEU A 131 22.38 -0.23 3.38
CA LEU A 131 23.45 -0.24 2.39
C LEU A 131 22.90 -0.56 1.00
N SER A 132 23.42 0.13 0.00
CA SER A 132 23.23 -0.17 -1.41
C SER A 132 24.52 -0.76 -1.98
N TYR A 133 24.53 -2.09 -2.19
CA TYR A 133 25.69 -2.80 -2.73
C TYR A 133 26.11 -2.29 -4.12
N ALA A 134 25.14 -1.85 -4.94
CA ALA A 134 25.38 -1.28 -6.26
C ALA A 134 26.16 0.05 -6.21
N ASN A 135 26.07 0.78 -5.10
CA ASN A 135 26.70 2.09 -4.93
C ASN A 135 27.97 2.02 -4.04
N LEU A 136 28.47 0.82 -3.76
CA LEU A 136 29.69 0.62 -2.98
C LEU A 136 30.93 1.06 -3.77
N PRO A 137 31.86 1.80 -3.14
CA PRO A 137 33.17 2.04 -3.73
C PRO A 137 33.93 0.70 -3.77
N SER A 138 34.29 0.26 -4.98
CA SER A 138 35.06 -0.97 -5.22
C SER A 138 34.37 -2.24 -4.68
N PRO A 139 33.33 -2.76 -5.34
CA PRO A 139 32.59 -3.95 -4.90
C PRO A 139 33.40 -5.23 -5.19
N ASN A 140 34.37 -5.53 -4.33
CA ASN A 140 35.09 -6.80 -4.33
C ASN A 140 34.51 -7.76 -3.28
N TRP A 141 34.88 -9.03 -3.35
CA TRP A 141 34.35 -10.06 -2.44
C TRP A 141 34.54 -9.69 -0.95
N ILE A 142 35.71 -9.15 -0.59
CA ILE A 142 36.05 -8.73 0.77
C ILE A 142 35.11 -7.61 1.22
N ASN A 143 34.90 -6.60 0.38
CA ASN A 143 34.03 -5.48 0.71
C ASN A 143 32.56 -5.90 0.85
N LEU A 144 32.09 -6.81 -0.02
CA LEU A 144 30.71 -7.28 -0.01
C LEU A 144 30.39 -8.20 1.19
N HIS A 145 31.36 -8.99 1.67
CA HIS A 145 31.10 -10.03 2.68
C HIS A 145 31.74 -9.75 4.04
N LEU A 146 32.76 -8.90 4.13
CA LEU A 146 33.50 -8.64 5.37
C LEU A 146 33.44 -7.18 5.82
N ALA A 147 33.48 -6.21 4.89
CA ALA A 147 33.50 -4.79 5.26
C ALA A 147 32.09 -4.17 5.34
N TYR A 148 31.27 -4.33 4.30
CA TYR A 148 29.96 -3.68 4.15
C TYR A 148 28.84 -4.71 4.24
N THR A 149 28.60 -5.24 5.45
CA THR A 149 27.65 -6.34 5.64
C THR A 149 26.23 -5.86 5.93
N HIS A 150 26.07 -4.73 6.64
CA HIS A 150 24.76 -4.21 7.05
C HIS A 150 24.74 -2.68 7.08
N GLY A 151 23.57 -2.10 6.81
CA GLY A 151 23.32 -0.69 7.10
C GLY A 151 23.17 -0.48 8.60
N HIS A 152 23.75 0.61 9.11
CA HIS A 152 23.64 0.99 10.51
C HIS A 152 23.05 2.39 10.63
N GLY A 153 21.90 2.47 11.28
CA GLY A 153 21.27 3.73 11.66
C GLY A 153 19.78 3.75 11.41
N LEU A 154 19.13 4.64 12.14
CA LEU A 154 17.71 4.93 12.03
C LEU A 154 17.55 6.44 12.10
N ILE A 155 16.74 6.99 11.20
CA ILE A 155 16.28 8.36 11.33
C ILE A 155 14.89 8.32 11.94
N MET A 156 14.71 9.09 12.99
CA MET A 156 13.43 9.27 13.66
C MET A 156 13.09 10.77 13.63
N ALA A 157 11.93 11.10 13.06
CA ALA A 157 11.42 12.48 13.03
C ALA A 157 10.00 12.53 13.60
N PRO A 158 9.67 13.50 14.48
CA PRO A 158 8.30 13.67 14.96
C PRO A 158 7.36 14.07 13.80
N VAL A 159 6.14 13.54 13.78
CA VAL A 159 5.18 13.84 12.70
C VAL A 159 4.53 15.23 12.79
N ASN A 160 4.64 15.90 13.93
CA ASN A 160 3.83 17.06 14.29
C ASN A 160 4.64 18.32 14.63
N ARG A 161 5.97 18.33 14.39
CA ARG A 161 6.84 19.49 14.62
C ARG A 161 7.49 19.93 13.31
N VAL A 162 7.59 21.25 13.12
CA VAL A 162 8.28 21.91 12.01
C VAL A 162 9.64 22.42 12.47
#